data_AF-B2B2R7-F1
#
_entry.id   AF-B2B2R7-F1
#
_cell.length_a   1.000
_cell.length_b   1.000
_cell.length_c   1.000
_cell.angle_alpha   90.00
_cell.angle_beta   90.00
_cell.angle_gamma   90.00
#
_symmetry.space_group_name_H-M   'P 1'
#
loop_
_entity.id
_entity.type
_entity.pdbx_description
1 polymer ?
#
loop_
_entity_poly.entity_id
_entity_poly.type
_entity_poly.pdbx_seq_one_letter_code
_entity_poly.pdbx_strand_id
1 'polypeptide(L)'
;MSFVTDTMAARLKSTIWPQAGATSIDVSLSTPAVAMSLASDGRTIQVTTGGEKSSTNSYDMVFNTTALGPLQQMDLSGLNLDRDILDGIRALSYDRATKVAINFNKRWWTGFYPNADAMHRGGGVSSSDFPLGFTVYPSWDNGDGTNVLIASCAWAQDASRMAALVPDYTDPSTPTPSYAGPIAAVCLEGLVKLWAGRQEAPTLKDLHDYYITHYAWAWSHDLCTCGTFALFGPGRFQNIYPNAHYAWISGALDSVLFSVIKFLAARSTESPDVATKALKLLASDSNPDKKHFEKNERGEHPEGDERLAYWCAEASAMK
;
A
#
# COMPACT_ATOMS: atom_id res chain seq x y z
N MET A 1 11.49 -2.31 0.93
CA MET A 1 10.37 -2.26 1.89
C MET A 1 10.14 -3.58 2.62
N SER A 2 10.39 -4.75 2.02
CA SER A 2 10.23 -6.06 2.69
C SER A 2 11.01 -6.20 4.01
N PHE A 3 12.19 -5.56 4.13
CA PHE A 3 12.95 -5.56 5.39
C PHE A 3 12.12 -5.11 6.61
N VAL A 4 11.22 -4.13 6.43
CA VAL A 4 10.35 -3.66 7.51
C VAL A 4 9.35 -4.74 7.90
N THR A 5 8.68 -5.36 6.92
CA THR A 5 7.71 -6.44 7.18
C THR A 5 8.38 -7.67 7.77
N ASP A 6 9.58 -8.03 7.32
CA ASP A 6 10.36 -9.15 7.86
C ASP A 6 10.76 -8.88 9.32
N THR A 7 11.19 -7.65 9.61
CA THR A 7 11.50 -7.23 10.98
C THR A 7 10.26 -7.30 11.86
N MET A 8 9.11 -6.80 11.40
CA MET A 8 7.85 -6.86 12.15
C MET A 8 7.43 -8.31 12.41
N ALA A 9 7.49 -9.19 11.40
CA ALA A 9 7.18 -10.61 11.55
C ALA A 9 8.11 -11.31 12.55
N ALA A 10 9.40 -10.99 12.54
CA ALA A 10 10.36 -11.49 13.52
C ALA A 10 10.05 -10.99 14.94
N ARG A 11 9.56 -9.75 15.08
CA ARG A 11 9.15 -9.19 16.39
C ARG A 11 7.89 -9.85 16.94
N LEU A 12 6.92 -10.20 16.10
CA LEU A 12 5.71 -10.92 16.52
C LEU A 12 6.02 -12.29 17.16
N LYS A 13 7.07 -12.97 16.68
CA LYS A 13 7.53 -14.26 17.21
C LYS A 13 8.47 -14.14 18.41
N SER A 14 8.85 -12.93 18.80
CA SER A 14 9.83 -12.71 19.86
C SER A 14 9.20 -12.88 21.23
N THR A 15 9.83 -13.68 22.09
CA THR A 15 9.41 -13.85 23.50
C THR A 15 10.06 -12.84 24.45
N ILE A 16 10.92 -11.96 23.92
CA ILE A 16 11.64 -10.93 24.68
C ILE A 16 11.27 -9.50 24.27
N TRP A 17 10.47 -9.34 23.21
CA TRP A 17 9.88 -8.08 22.79
C TRP A 17 8.36 -8.19 22.95
N PRO A 18 7.66 -7.19 23.51
CA PRO A 18 8.18 -5.89 23.96
C PRO A 18 8.89 -5.99 25.30
N GLN A 19 8.71 -7.11 25.99
CA GLN A 19 9.26 -7.41 27.30
C GLN A 19 9.51 -8.91 27.41
N ALA A 20 10.36 -9.32 28.35
CA ALA A 20 10.62 -10.72 28.62
C ALA A 20 9.33 -11.46 29.01
N GLY A 21 9.11 -12.64 28.41
CA GLY A 21 7.90 -13.44 28.62
C GLY A 21 6.71 -13.03 27.73
N ALA A 22 6.93 -12.21 26.70
CA ALA A 22 5.90 -11.88 25.74
C ALA A 22 5.39 -13.13 25.00
N THR A 23 4.08 -13.15 24.73
CA THR A 23 3.44 -14.23 23.96
C THR A 23 3.84 -14.12 22.50
N SER A 24 4.37 -15.22 21.94
CA SER A 24 4.64 -15.34 20.51
C SER A 24 3.33 -15.33 19.73
N ILE A 25 3.26 -14.54 18.67
CA ILE A 25 2.12 -14.43 17.77
C ILE A 25 2.53 -14.96 16.40
N ASP A 26 1.81 -15.97 15.92
CA ASP A 26 1.98 -16.52 14.59
C ASP A 26 0.97 -15.89 13.60
N VAL A 27 1.45 -15.56 12.41
CA VAL A 27 0.62 -15.11 11.30
C VAL A 27 0.20 -16.32 10.49
N SER A 28 -1.11 -16.58 10.42
CA SER A 28 -1.66 -17.61 9.55
C SER A 28 -1.78 -17.09 8.12
N LEU A 29 -1.07 -17.73 7.20
CA LEU A 29 -1.12 -17.42 5.76
C LEU A 29 -2.12 -18.33 5.04
N SER A 30 -2.58 -17.91 3.86
CA SER A 30 -3.55 -18.66 3.05
C SER A 30 -4.89 -18.93 3.76
N THR A 31 -5.28 -18.05 4.68
CA THR A 31 -6.50 -18.14 5.49
C THR A 31 -7.36 -16.90 5.27
N PRO A 32 -7.95 -16.72 4.06
CA PRO A 32 -8.74 -15.52 3.77
C PRO A 32 -9.97 -15.44 4.67
N ALA A 33 -10.23 -14.29 5.29
CA ALA A 33 -11.52 -14.03 5.93
C ALA A 33 -12.59 -13.82 4.84
N VAL A 34 -13.69 -14.55 4.91
CA VAL A 34 -14.75 -14.54 3.89
C VAL A 34 -16.10 -14.08 4.41
N ALA A 35 -16.33 -14.12 5.73
CA ALA A 35 -17.53 -13.60 6.34
C ALA A 35 -17.27 -13.09 7.76
N MET A 36 -18.04 -12.10 8.18
CA MET A 36 -18.09 -11.61 9.55
C MET A 36 -19.55 -11.42 9.99
N SER A 37 -19.87 -11.85 11.20
CA SER A 37 -21.21 -11.69 11.78
C SER A 37 -21.16 -11.53 13.29
N LEU A 38 -22.19 -10.92 13.89
CA LEU A 38 -22.36 -10.93 15.33
C LEU A 38 -22.76 -12.34 15.77
N ALA A 39 -22.12 -12.84 16.83
CA ALA A 39 -22.54 -14.09 17.46
C ALA A 39 -23.95 -13.92 18.09
N SER A 40 -24.59 -15.05 18.39
CA SER A 40 -25.92 -15.08 19.01
C SER A 40 -25.97 -14.41 20.39
N ASP A 41 -24.83 -14.24 21.06
CA ASP A 41 -24.71 -13.52 22.32
C ASP A 41 -24.69 -11.98 22.17
N GLY A 42 -24.56 -11.48 20.94
CA GLY A 42 -24.43 -10.05 20.62
C GLY A 42 -23.18 -9.38 21.17
N ARG A 43 -22.22 -10.15 21.70
CA ARG A 43 -20.99 -9.65 22.37
C ARG A 43 -19.73 -9.96 21.59
N THR A 44 -19.71 -11.09 20.88
CA THR A 44 -18.56 -11.51 20.08
C THR A 44 -18.84 -11.39 18.58
N ILE A 45 -17.78 -11.22 17.81
CA ILE A 45 -17.81 -11.23 16.34
C ILE A 45 -17.30 -12.58 15.88
N GLN A 46 -18.09 -13.29 15.09
CA GLN A 46 -17.70 -14.49 14.39
C GLN A 46 -17.02 -14.12 13.08
N VAL A 47 -15.81 -14.63 12.88
CA VAL A 47 -15.08 -14.52 11.60
C VAL A 47 -14.99 -15.91 10.99
N THR A 48 -15.50 -16.03 9.78
CA THR A 48 -15.37 -17.25 8.97
C THR A 48 -14.19 -17.09 8.02
N THR A 49 -13.29 -18.05 8.07
CA THR A 49 -12.17 -18.15 7.15
C THR A 49 -12.47 -19.15 6.03
N GLY A 50 -12.05 -18.83 4.82
CA GLY A 50 -12.06 -19.70 3.65
C GLY A 50 -10.73 -20.45 3.47
N GLY A 51 -10.61 -21.17 2.36
CA GLY A 51 -9.44 -22.00 2.02
C GLY A 51 -9.72 -23.51 2.14
N GLU A 52 -8.66 -24.33 2.18
CA GLU A 52 -8.76 -25.80 2.25
C GLU A 52 -9.53 -26.28 3.48
N LYS A 53 -9.46 -25.53 4.58
CA LYS A 53 -10.21 -25.79 5.80
C LYS A 53 -10.94 -24.53 6.25
N SER A 54 -12.23 -24.47 5.97
CA SER A 54 -13.07 -23.40 6.49
C SER A 54 -13.26 -23.57 8.01
N SER A 55 -13.20 -22.46 8.74
CA SER A 55 -13.46 -22.43 10.18
C SER A 55 -14.13 -21.13 10.57
N THR A 56 -14.97 -21.18 11.60
CA THR A 56 -15.55 -19.97 12.21
C THR A 56 -15.06 -19.87 13.64
N ASN A 57 -14.49 -18.73 13.99
CA ASN A 57 -14.00 -18.45 15.34
C ASN A 57 -14.64 -17.16 15.87
N SER A 58 -14.93 -17.13 17.17
CA SER A 58 -15.47 -15.96 17.85
C SER A 58 -14.35 -15.13 18.48
N TYR A 59 -14.44 -13.82 18.33
CA TYR A 59 -13.51 -12.86 18.90
C TYR A 59 -14.27 -11.74 19.61
N ASP A 60 -13.72 -11.24 20.72
CA ASP A 60 -14.29 -10.06 21.41
C ASP A 60 -14.18 -8.79 20.56
N MET A 61 -13.23 -8.77 19.62
CA MET A 61 -13.03 -7.68 18.66
C MET A 61 -12.33 -8.17 17.41
N VAL A 62 -12.62 -7.53 16.28
CA VAL A 62 -11.98 -7.79 14.98
C VAL A 62 -11.49 -6.47 14.39
N PHE A 63 -10.19 -6.41 14.07
CA PHE A 63 -9.61 -5.33 13.28
C PHE A 63 -9.47 -5.78 11.83
N ASN A 64 -10.30 -5.25 10.93
CA ASN A 64 -10.11 -5.48 9.51
C ASN A 64 -9.12 -4.46 8.93
N THR A 65 -7.98 -4.94 8.45
CA THR A 65 -6.91 -4.11 7.85
C THR A 65 -6.78 -4.31 6.34
N THR A 66 -7.72 -5.05 5.73
CA THR A 66 -7.76 -5.22 4.27
C THR A 66 -8.12 -3.91 3.57
N ALA A 67 -7.78 -3.81 2.28
CA ALA A 67 -8.35 -2.76 1.44
C ALA A 67 -9.88 -2.90 1.36
N LEU A 68 -10.58 -1.80 1.05
CA LEU A 68 -12.04 -1.82 1.01
C LEU A 68 -12.60 -2.74 -0.09
N GLY A 69 -11.87 -2.95 -1.19
CA GLY A 69 -12.25 -3.90 -2.24
C GLY A 69 -12.40 -5.33 -1.72
N PRO A 70 -11.35 -5.95 -1.15
CA PRO A 70 -11.46 -7.24 -0.47
C PRO A 70 -12.49 -7.27 0.67
N LEU A 71 -12.59 -6.22 1.47
CA LEU A 71 -13.63 -6.13 2.52
C LEU A 71 -15.04 -6.21 1.93
N GLN A 72 -15.28 -5.56 0.79
CA GLN A 72 -16.56 -5.59 0.09
C GLN A 72 -16.92 -7.01 -0.42
N GLN A 73 -15.93 -7.88 -0.61
CA GLN A 73 -16.15 -9.26 -1.06
C GLN A 73 -16.55 -10.21 0.09
N MET A 74 -16.35 -9.80 1.35
CA MET A 74 -16.76 -10.58 2.50
C MET A 74 -18.27 -10.49 2.71
N ASP A 75 -18.89 -11.56 3.22
CA ASP A 75 -20.26 -11.46 3.74
C ASP A 75 -20.26 -10.73 5.09
N LEU A 76 -20.75 -9.48 5.07
CA LEU A 76 -20.87 -8.61 6.25
C LEU A 76 -22.32 -8.48 6.73
N SER A 77 -23.26 -9.24 6.15
CA SER A 77 -24.69 -9.09 6.43
C SER A 77 -25.03 -9.32 7.90
N GLY A 78 -24.31 -10.23 8.57
CA GLY A 78 -24.49 -10.54 9.98
C GLY A 78 -23.92 -9.50 10.95
N LEU A 79 -23.20 -8.48 10.48
CA LEU A 79 -22.70 -7.38 11.33
C LEU A 79 -23.74 -6.27 11.54
N ASN A 80 -24.82 -6.23 10.75
CA ASN A 80 -25.83 -5.18 10.78
C ASN A 80 -25.24 -3.75 10.70
N LEU A 81 -24.25 -3.55 9.81
CA LEU A 81 -23.62 -2.25 9.63
C LEU A 81 -24.60 -1.23 9.03
N ASP A 82 -24.47 0.03 9.45
CA ASP A 82 -25.22 1.13 8.87
C ASP A 82 -25.00 1.23 7.36
N ARG A 83 -26.06 1.59 6.64
CA ARG A 83 -26.03 1.69 5.17
C ARG A 83 -24.93 2.62 4.68
N ASP A 84 -24.70 3.73 5.37
CA ASP A 84 -23.68 4.71 5.01
C ASP A 84 -22.26 4.12 5.11
N ILE A 85 -22.03 3.19 6.04
CA ILE A 85 -20.75 2.47 6.16
C ILE A 85 -20.58 1.52 4.96
N LEU A 86 -21.62 0.75 4.63
CA LEU A 86 -21.60 -0.16 3.48
C LEU A 86 -21.42 0.60 2.15
N ASP A 87 -22.07 1.75 2.03
CA ASP A 87 -21.88 2.66 0.89
C ASP A 87 -20.47 3.25 0.88
N GLY A 88 -19.88 3.57 2.03
CA GLY A 88 -18.48 3.96 2.15
C GLY A 88 -17.53 2.87 1.63
N ILE A 89 -17.67 1.64 2.12
CA ILE A 89 -16.86 0.47 1.69
C ILE A 89 -16.91 0.31 0.17
N ARG A 90 -18.11 0.39 -0.42
CA ARG A 90 -18.32 0.20 -1.86
C ARG A 90 -17.87 1.40 -2.70
N ALA A 91 -18.16 2.61 -2.24
CA ALA A 91 -18.09 3.79 -3.10
C ALA A 91 -16.72 4.45 -3.06
N LEU A 92 -15.99 4.41 -1.94
CA LEU A 92 -14.69 5.07 -1.81
C LEU A 92 -13.73 4.60 -2.90
N SER A 93 -13.19 5.58 -3.64
CA SER A 93 -12.44 5.30 -4.86
C SER A 93 -11.01 4.90 -4.53
N TYR A 94 -10.52 3.89 -5.26
CA TYR A 94 -9.13 3.48 -5.28
C TYR A 94 -8.51 3.88 -6.59
N ASP A 95 -7.30 4.43 -6.55
CA ASP A 95 -6.49 4.59 -7.74
C ASP A 95 -5.82 3.26 -8.13
N ARG A 96 -5.30 3.24 -9.35
CA ARG A 96 -4.57 2.12 -9.94
C ARG A 96 -3.14 2.56 -10.19
N ALA A 97 -2.21 1.64 -9.97
CA ALA A 97 -0.80 1.82 -10.29
C ALA A 97 -0.26 0.55 -10.92
N THR A 98 0.57 0.74 -11.93
CA THR A 98 1.33 -0.33 -12.58
C THR A 98 2.79 0.07 -12.61
N LYS A 99 3.67 -0.80 -12.13
CA LYS A 99 5.12 -0.60 -12.15
C LYS A 99 5.79 -1.65 -13.01
N VAL A 100 6.77 -1.24 -13.81
CA VAL A 100 7.61 -2.13 -14.62
C VAL A 100 9.06 -1.85 -14.27
N ALA A 101 9.73 -2.87 -13.72
CA ALA A 101 11.16 -2.84 -13.41
C ALA A 101 11.91 -3.66 -14.45
N ILE A 102 12.94 -3.08 -15.07
CA ILE A 102 13.80 -3.75 -16.05
C ILE A 102 15.21 -3.81 -15.48
N ASN A 103 15.78 -5.01 -15.45
CA ASN A 103 17.20 -5.21 -15.13
C ASN A 103 18.03 -5.15 -16.41
N PHE A 104 19.09 -4.36 -16.36
CA PHE A 104 20.06 -4.23 -17.44
C PHE A 104 21.44 -4.78 -17.02
N ASN A 105 22.30 -5.06 -17.99
CA ASN A 105 23.69 -5.45 -17.72
C ASN A 105 24.60 -4.25 -17.38
N LYS A 106 24.10 -3.02 -17.56
CA LYS A 106 24.76 -1.78 -17.13
C LYS A 106 23.75 -0.68 -16.84
N ARG A 107 24.13 0.28 -16.00
CA ARG A 107 23.33 1.50 -15.73
C ARG A 107 23.57 2.54 -16.83
N TRP A 108 23.02 2.30 -18.01
CA TRP A 108 23.21 3.18 -19.17
C TRP A 108 22.75 4.64 -18.91
N TRP A 109 21.91 4.89 -17.92
CA TRP A 109 21.39 6.23 -17.57
C TRP A 109 22.32 7.09 -16.69
N THR A 110 23.37 6.52 -16.08
CA THR A 110 24.23 7.28 -15.14
C THR A 110 25.08 8.33 -15.84
N GLY A 111 25.36 8.15 -17.14
CA GLY A 111 26.13 9.09 -17.96
C GLY A 111 25.40 10.40 -18.28
N PHE A 112 24.06 10.46 -18.11
CA PHE A 112 23.27 11.64 -18.47
C PHE A 112 23.51 12.87 -17.59
N TYR A 113 24.16 12.68 -16.44
CA TYR A 113 24.48 13.74 -15.50
C TYR A 113 25.98 13.71 -15.16
N PRO A 114 26.86 14.08 -16.10
CA PRO A 114 28.32 13.92 -15.92
C PRO A 114 28.87 14.78 -14.78
N ASN A 115 28.21 15.91 -14.47
CA ASN A 115 28.60 16.86 -13.42
C ASN A 115 27.82 16.67 -12.11
N ALA A 116 26.93 15.68 -12.02
CA ALA A 116 26.25 15.34 -10.78
C ALA A 116 27.25 14.72 -9.79
N ASP A 117 27.17 15.08 -8.51
CA ASP A 117 27.89 14.35 -7.46
C ASP A 117 27.39 12.89 -7.39
N ALA A 118 28.06 12.05 -6.60
CA ALA A 118 27.67 10.63 -6.48
C ALA A 118 26.21 10.44 -5.99
N MET A 119 25.64 11.41 -5.28
CA MET A 119 24.26 11.41 -4.79
C MET A 119 23.25 11.77 -5.90
N HIS A 120 23.63 12.65 -6.82
CA HIS A 120 22.82 13.05 -7.98
C HIS A 120 22.97 12.11 -9.19
N ARG A 121 23.97 11.20 -9.17
CA ARG A 121 24.16 10.14 -10.19
C ARG A 121 23.26 8.91 -9.99
N GLY A 122 22.61 8.77 -8.84
CA GLY A 122 21.77 7.63 -8.53
C GLY A 122 20.46 8.08 -7.91
N GLY A 123 19.51 8.57 -8.71
CA GLY A 123 18.18 8.93 -8.21
C GLY A 123 17.38 9.81 -9.17
N GLY A 124 16.16 10.14 -8.77
CA GLY A 124 15.28 11.07 -9.47
C GLY A 124 14.21 10.42 -10.34
N VAL A 125 13.43 11.25 -11.00
CA VAL A 125 12.29 10.84 -11.84
C VAL A 125 12.30 11.63 -13.14
N SER A 126 11.97 10.97 -14.24
CA SER A 126 11.58 11.62 -15.49
C SER A 126 10.10 11.36 -15.74
N SER A 127 9.36 12.41 -16.07
CA SER A 127 7.96 12.33 -16.46
C SER A 127 7.82 12.39 -17.98
N SER A 128 6.79 11.73 -18.49
CA SER A 128 6.43 11.74 -19.90
C SER A 128 4.93 11.60 -20.09
N ASP A 129 4.44 12.02 -21.25
CA ASP A 129 3.10 11.72 -21.75
C ASP A 129 3.03 10.38 -22.51
N PHE A 130 4.14 9.65 -22.59
CA PHE A 130 4.17 8.28 -23.11
C PHE A 130 3.52 7.32 -22.11
N PRO A 131 3.15 6.08 -22.54
CA PRO A 131 2.57 5.07 -21.65
C PRO A 131 3.39 4.74 -20.40
N LEU A 132 4.67 5.14 -20.35
CA LEU A 132 5.53 4.98 -19.18
C LEU A 132 5.00 5.72 -17.94
N GLY A 133 4.36 6.87 -18.13
CA GLY A 133 4.10 7.84 -17.07
C GLY A 133 5.41 8.38 -16.52
N PHE A 134 5.90 7.76 -15.44
CA PHE A 134 7.16 8.10 -14.80
C PHE A 134 8.22 7.02 -14.97
N THR A 135 9.45 7.41 -15.30
CA THR A 135 10.64 6.56 -15.15
C THR A 135 11.37 6.97 -13.88
N VAL A 136 11.58 6.03 -12.96
CA VAL A 136 12.22 6.29 -11.66
C VAL A 136 13.61 5.67 -11.62
N TYR A 137 14.61 6.52 -11.44
CA TYR A 137 16.01 6.10 -11.27
C TYR A 137 16.22 5.72 -9.80
N PRO A 138 16.73 4.51 -9.50
CA PRO A 138 16.94 4.09 -8.13
C PRO A 138 17.84 5.05 -7.37
N SER A 139 17.44 5.35 -6.13
CA SER A 139 18.24 6.14 -5.19
C SER A 139 19.19 5.31 -4.34
N TRP A 140 19.25 4.01 -4.60
CA TRP A 140 20.03 3.04 -3.83
C TRP A 140 21.06 2.36 -4.73
N ASP A 141 22.23 2.12 -4.17
CA ASP A 141 23.25 1.25 -4.76
C ASP A 141 23.72 0.30 -3.67
N ASN A 142 23.19 -0.92 -3.68
CA ASN A 142 23.49 -1.90 -2.64
C ASN A 142 24.85 -2.59 -2.87
N GLY A 143 25.63 -2.17 -3.88
CA GLY A 143 26.92 -2.78 -4.24
C GLY A 143 26.79 -4.19 -4.81
N ASP A 144 25.57 -4.65 -5.08
CA ASP A 144 25.23 -5.99 -5.58
C ASP A 144 25.37 -6.11 -7.10
N GLY A 145 25.75 -5.02 -7.79
CA GLY A 145 25.89 -4.97 -9.24
C GLY A 145 24.55 -4.95 -10.00
N THR A 146 23.42 -4.78 -9.29
CA THR A 146 22.09 -4.73 -9.91
C THR A 146 21.88 -3.40 -10.64
N ASN A 147 21.44 -3.48 -11.90
CA ASN A 147 21.14 -2.31 -12.73
C ASN A 147 19.64 -2.30 -13.09
N VAL A 148 18.81 -2.32 -12.05
CA VAL A 148 17.36 -2.25 -12.21
C VAL A 148 16.93 -0.80 -12.35
N LEU A 149 16.11 -0.52 -13.37
CA LEU A 149 15.42 0.74 -13.55
C LEU A 149 13.92 0.49 -13.40
N ILE A 150 13.19 1.36 -12.69
CA ILE A 150 11.73 1.39 -12.81
C ILE A 150 11.44 2.14 -14.11
N ALA A 151 11.37 1.39 -15.21
CA ALA A 151 11.19 1.93 -16.55
C ALA A 151 9.82 2.61 -16.70
N SER A 152 8.81 2.11 -16.01
CA SER A 152 7.48 2.71 -15.93
C SER A 152 6.90 2.62 -14.52
N CYS A 153 6.31 3.71 -14.07
CA CYS A 153 5.44 3.82 -12.92
C CYS A 153 4.26 4.68 -13.35
N ALA A 154 3.16 4.04 -13.75
CA ALA A 154 1.97 4.72 -14.24
C ALA A 154 0.86 4.68 -13.18
N TRP A 155 0.00 5.71 -13.16
CA TRP A 155 -1.18 5.84 -12.29
C TRP A 155 -2.47 5.97 -13.10
N ALA A 156 -3.63 5.90 -12.44
CA ALA A 156 -4.95 6.12 -13.01
C ALA A 156 -5.22 5.33 -14.30
N GLN A 157 -5.55 6.02 -15.40
CA GLN A 157 -5.90 5.37 -16.66
C GLN A 157 -4.67 4.76 -17.34
N ASP A 158 -3.50 5.39 -17.23
CA ASP A 158 -2.27 4.88 -17.83
C ASP A 158 -1.82 3.60 -17.14
N ALA A 159 -1.98 3.51 -15.81
CA ALA A 159 -1.80 2.27 -15.07
C ALA A 159 -2.65 1.13 -15.63
N SER A 160 -3.90 1.41 -16.03
CA SER A 160 -4.82 0.40 -16.55
C SER A 160 -4.41 -0.09 -17.93
N ARG A 161 -3.94 0.83 -18.79
CA ARG A 161 -3.42 0.49 -20.12
C ARG A 161 -2.17 -0.37 -20.00
N MET A 162 -1.26 -0.02 -19.09
CA MET A 162 -0.07 -0.82 -18.80
C MET A 162 -0.42 -2.16 -18.14
N ALA A 163 -1.43 -2.20 -17.27
CA ALA A 163 -1.88 -3.42 -16.61
C ALA A 163 -2.34 -4.48 -17.62
N ALA A 164 -2.98 -4.09 -18.71
CA ALA A 164 -3.40 -5.01 -19.77
C ALA A 164 -2.23 -5.75 -20.47
N LEU A 165 -1.00 -5.27 -20.29
CA LEU A 165 0.22 -5.89 -20.83
C LEU A 165 0.98 -6.71 -19.78
N VAL A 166 0.56 -6.66 -18.50
CA VAL A 166 1.21 -7.41 -17.42
C VAL A 166 0.86 -8.89 -17.59
N PRO A 167 1.86 -9.78 -17.71
CA PRO A 167 1.58 -11.20 -17.85
C PRO A 167 1.08 -11.79 -16.52
N ASP A 168 0.31 -12.88 -16.61
CA ASP A 168 -0.07 -13.66 -15.44
C ASP A 168 1.10 -14.54 -15.01
N TYR A 169 1.89 -14.07 -14.04
CA TYR A 169 3.03 -14.82 -13.52
C TYR A 169 2.63 -16.11 -12.76
N THR A 170 1.34 -16.34 -12.50
CA THR A 170 0.86 -17.58 -11.88
C THR A 170 0.58 -18.68 -12.89
N ASP A 171 0.41 -18.34 -14.17
CA ASP A 171 0.21 -19.29 -15.25
C ASP A 171 1.57 -19.90 -15.68
N PRO A 172 1.75 -21.23 -15.55
CA PRO A 172 2.98 -21.90 -15.99
C PRO A 172 3.26 -21.78 -17.50
N SER A 173 2.24 -21.44 -18.30
CA SER A 173 2.37 -21.22 -19.74
C SER A 173 2.89 -19.81 -20.09
N THR A 174 2.96 -18.90 -19.12
CA THR A 174 3.49 -17.55 -19.31
C THR A 174 4.93 -17.60 -19.81
N PRO A 175 5.23 -17.01 -20.98
CA PRO A 175 6.57 -16.99 -21.52
C PRO A 175 7.56 -16.30 -20.59
N THR A 176 8.80 -16.79 -20.57
CA THR A 176 9.91 -16.12 -19.89
C THR A 176 10.04 -14.65 -20.34
N PRO A 177 10.28 -13.71 -19.42
CA PRO A 177 10.46 -12.29 -19.76
C PRO A 177 11.50 -12.06 -20.87
N SER A 178 11.08 -11.41 -21.95
CA SER A 178 11.94 -11.06 -23.09
C SER A 178 11.76 -9.58 -23.46
N TYR A 179 12.78 -8.95 -24.02
CA TYR A 179 12.70 -7.58 -24.55
C TYR A 179 11.63 -7.45 -25.64
N ALA A 180 11.34 -8.53 -26.36
CA ALA A 180 10.31 -8.59 -27.39
C ALA A 180 8.90 -8.82 -26.82
N GLY A 181 8.76 -9.03 -25.50
CA GLY A 181 7.47 -9.11 -24.82
C GLY A 181 6.74 -7.77 -24.88
N PRO A 182 5.39 -7.76 -24.88
CA PRO A 182 4.60 -6.57 -25.16
C PRO A 182 4.88 -5.41 -24.20
N ILE A 183 4.96 -5.68 -22.89
CA ILE A 183 5.21 -4.63 -21.89
C ILE A 183 6.66 -4.13 -21.94
N ALA A 184 7.63 -5.01 -22.17
CA ALA A 184 9.03 -4.64 -22.30
C ALA A 184 9.25 -3.78 -23.55
N ALA A 185 8.69 -4.16 -24.70
CA ALA A 185 8.79 -3.40 -25.93
C ALA A 185 8.26 -1.96 -25.77
N VAL A 186 7.08 -1.79 -25.17
CA VAL A 186 6.53 -0.46 -24.85
C VAL A 186 7.47 0.34 -23.94
N CYS A 187 8.03 -0.30 -22.92
CA CYS A 187 8.98 0.35 -22.02
C CYS A 187 10.26 0.79 -22.74
N LEU A 188 10.90 -0.08 -23.51
CA LEU A 188 12.17 0.20 -24.17
C LEU A 188 12.00 1.26 -25.28
N GLU A 189 10.92 1.20 -26.06
CA GLU A 189 10.60 2.27 -27.03
C GLU A 189 10.32 3.61 -26.33
N GLY A 190 9.56 3.59 -25.24
CA GLY A 190 9.29 4.79 -24.45
C GLY A 190 10.58 5.42 -23.91
N LEU A 191 11.53 4.61 -23.45
CA LEU A 191 12.82 5.09 -22.95
C LEU A 191 13.67 5.73 -24.06
N VAL A 192 13.70 5.15 -25.26
CA VAL A 192 14.39 5.77 -26.42
C VAL A 192 13.78 7.12 -26.75
N LYS A 193 12.43 7.22 -26.76
CA LYS A 193 11.73 8.49 -27.05
C LYS A 193 11.96 9.52 -25.95
N LEU A 194 11.90 9.11 -24.68
CA LEU A 194 12.11 9.97 -23.51
C LEU A 194 13.47 10.66 -23.54
N TRP A 195 14.49 9.95 -24.01
CA TRP A 195 15.86 10.44 -24.04
C TRP A 195 16.32 10.93 -25.42
N ALA A 196 15.42 10.98 -26.41
CA ALA A 196 15.76 11.40 -27.75
C ALA A 196 16.38 12.82 -27.76
N GLY A 197 17.50 12.98 -28.47
CA GLY A 197 18.20 14.25 -28.59
C GLY A 197 19.18 14.56 -27.45
N ARG A 198 19.26 13.74 -26.39
CA ARG A 198 20.39 13.83 -25.44
C ARG A 198 21.66 13.24 -26.05
N GLN A 199 22.79 13.84 -25.69
CA GLN A 199 24.11 13.25 -25.94
C GLN A 199 24.18 11.90 -25.22
N GLU A 200 24.66 10.86 -25.92
CA GLU A 200 24.74 9.47 -25.42
C GLU A 200 23.39 8.79 -25.12
N ALA A 201 22.28 9.30 -25.66
CA ALA A 201 20.99 8.61 -25.58
C ALA A 201 21.08 7.20 -26.21
N PRO A 202 20.57 6.15 -25.54
CA PRO A 202 20.62 4.80 -26.08
C PRO A 202 19.69 4.66 -27.29
N THR A 203 20.12 3.91 -28.30
CA THR A 203 19.22 3.44 -29.35
C THR A 203 18.36 2.28 -28.85
N LEU A 204 17.31 1.91 -29.60
CA LEU A 204 16.52 0.72 -29.26
C LEU A 204 17.39 -0.55 -29.27
N LYS A 205 18.34 -0.64 -30.21
CA LYS A 205 19.31 -1.73 -30.27
C LYS A 205 20.17 -1.78 -29.01
N ASP A 206 20.69 -0.63 -28.57
CA ASP A 206 21.45 -0.53 -27.32
C ASP A 206 20.65 -1.09 -26.13
N LEU A 207 19.39 -0.67 -25.99
CA LEU A 207 18.54 -1.14 -24.91
C LEU A 207 18.22 -2.64 -25.00
N HIS A 208 18.08 -3.20 -26.19
CA HIS A 208 17.95 -4.65 -26.38
C HIS A 208 19.22 -5.38 -25.95
N ASP A 209 20.39 -4.89 -26.34
CA ASP A 209 21.69 -5.48 -25.99
C ASP A 209 21.98 -5.38 -24.48
N TYR A 210 21.42 -4.37 -23.80
CA TYR A 210 21.57 -4.20 -22.35
C TYR A 210 20.54 -4.96 -21.53
N TYR A 211 19.41 -5.34 -22.11
CA TYR A 211 18.30 -5.98 -21.41
C TYR A 211 18.70 -7.35 -20.85
N ILE A 212 18.39 -7.62 -19.57
CA ILE A 212 18.53 -8.94 -18.95
C ILE A 212 17.15 -9.57 -18.73
N THR A 213 16.29 -8.89 -17.99
CA THR A 213 14.95 -9.37 -17.61
C THR A 213 14.07 -8.22 -17.15
N HIS A 214 12.79 -8.47 -16.94
CA HIS A 214 11.88 -7.51 -16.31
C HIS A 214 10.86 -8.19 -15.40
N TYR A 215 10.26 -7.39 -14.53
CA TYR A 215 9.08 -7.75 -13.76
C TYR A 215 8.10 -6.58 -13.77
N ALA A 216 6.82 -6.89 -13.93
CA ALA A 216 5.76 -5.90 -13.89
C ALA A 216 4.73 -6.26 -12.82
N TRP A 217 4.13 -5.26 -12.20
CA TRP A 217 3.08 -5.47 -11.21
C TRP A 217 1.98 -4.44 -11.39
N ALA A 218 0.75 -4.92 -11.60
CA ALA A 218 -0.45 -4.11 -11.60
C ALA A 218 -1.24 -4.40 -10.32
N TRP A 219 -1.34 -3.42 -9.43
CA TRP A 219 -2.07 -3.57 -8.17
C TRP A 219 -3.57 -3.81 -8.37
N SER A 220 -4.12 -3.39 -9.50
CA SER A 220 -5.51 -3.68 -9.85
C SER A 220 -5.79 -5.15 -10.15
N HIS A 221 -4.76 -5.96 -10.42
CA HIS A 221 -4.91 -7.41 -10.66
C HIS A 221 -4.73 -8.24 -9.38
N ASP A 222 -4.21 -7.63 -8.31
CA ASP A 222 -4.00 -8.31 -7.04
C ASP A 222 -5.33 -8.44 -6.27
N LEU A 223 -5.77 -9.68 -6.05
CA LEU A 223 -7.01 -9.98 -5.33
C LEU A 223 -6.97 -9.57 -3.85
N CYS A 224 -5.78 -9.40 -3.28
CA CYS A 224 -5.61 -9.00 -1.88
C CYS A 224 -5.72 -7.48 -1.66
N THR A 225 -5.73 -6.69 -2.74
CA THR A 225 -5.78 -5.22 -2.65
C THR A 225 -6.83 -4.59 -3.57
N CYS A 226 -7.10 -5.20 -4.73
CA CYS A 226 -8.09 -4.77 -5.74
C CYS A 226 -7.92 -3.31 -6.19
N GLY A 227 -6.69 -2.81 -6.18
CA GLY A 227 -6.36 -1.39 -6.36
C GLY A 227 -5.07 -1.04 -5.62
N THR A 228 -4.53 0.16 -5.82
CA THR A 228 -3.26 0.54 -5.19
C THR A 228 -3.47 1.19 -3.84
N PHE A 229 -4.21 2.29 -3.82
CA PHE A 229 -4.52 3.05 -2.61
C PHE A 229 -5.78 3.88 -2.83
N ALA A 230 -6.41 4.27 -1.74
CA ALA A 230 -7.54 5.19 -1.78
C ALA A 230 -7.14 6.55 -2.38
N LEU A 231 -7.92 7.02 -3.35
CA LEU A 231 -7.84 8.36 -3.92
C LEU A 231 -9.26 8.84 -4.18
N PHE A 232 -9.74 9.71 -3.31
CA PHE A 232 -11.16 10.00 -3.21
C PHE A 232 -11.61 11.03 -4.24
N GLY A 233 -12.77 10.76 -4.85
CA GLY A 233 -13.47 11.71 -5.70
C GLY A 233 -14.05 12.91 -4.92
N PRO A 234 -14.55 13.92 -5.65
CA PRO A 234 -15.02 15.18 -5.06
C PRO A 234 -16.11 14.96 -4.00
N GLY A 235 -16.02 15.72 -2.90
CA GLY A 235 -17.01 15.73 -1.80
C GLY A 235 -16.97 14.53 -0.84
N ARG A 236 -16.18 13.49 -1.13
CA ARG A 236 -16.15 12.26 -0.31
C ARG A 236 -15.40 12.42 1.02
N PHE A 237 -14.46 13.36 1.06
CA PHE A 237 -13.77 13.76 2.29
C PHE A 237 -14.70 14.43 3.31
N GLN A 238 -15.56 15.33 2.86
CA GLN A 238 -16.42 16.09 3.77
C GLN A 238 -17.59 15.25 4.30
N ASN A 239 -18.06 14.28 3.50
CA ASN A 239 -19.29 13.56 3.78
C ASN A 239 -19.10 12.14 4.31
N ILE A 240 -17.94 11.51 4.05
CA ILE A 240 -17.70 10.10 4.40
C ILE A 240 -16.48 9.98 5.31
N TYR A 241 -15.39 10.70 5.01
CA TYR A 241 -14.08 10.51 5.67
C TYR A 241 -13.34 11.86 5.88
N PRO A 242 -13.52 12.54 7.03
CA PRO A 242 -12.79 13.79 7.37
C PRO A 242 -11.36 13.54 7.89
N ASN A 243 -10.39 13.30 6.99
CA ASN A 243 -8.91 13.28 7.17
C ASN A 243 -8.31 11.86 7.10
N ALA A 244 -7.41 11.60 6.15
CA ALA A 244 -6.51 10.44 6.19
C ALA A 244 -5.29 10.65 5.30
N HIS A 245 -4.18 10.00 5.64
CA HIS A 245 -2.96 9.93 4.84
C HIS A 245 -3.01 8.71 3.94
N TYR A 246 -3.68 8.83 2.80
CA TYR A 246 -3.80 7.75 1.84
C TYR A 246 -2.48 7.53 1.10
N ALA A 247 -2.28 6.33 0.56
CA ALA A 247 -1.09 5.91 -0.17
C ALA A 247 0.20 5.79 0.66
N TRP A 248 0.17 6.19 1.94
CA TRP A 248 1.35 6.22 2.80
C TRP A 248 1.26 5.24 3.98
N ILE A 249 2.43 4.85 4.47
CA ILE A 249 2.55 3.99 5.65
C ILE A 249 2.09 4.72 6.91
N SER A 250 2.31 6.05 6.99
CA SER A 250 1.84 6.87 8.11
C SER A 250 0.33 6.69 8.33
N GLY A 251 -0.48 6.79 7.28
CA GLY A 251 -1.92 6.59 7.40
C GLY A 251 -2.32 5.20 7.88
N ALA A 252 -1.59 4.15 7.49
CA ALA A 252 -1.81 2.81 8.03
C ALA A 252 -1.47 2.72 9.53
N LEU A 253 -0.35 3.32 9.95
CA LEU A 253 0.08 3.36 11.36
C LEU A 253 -0.90 4.15 12.23
N ASP A 254 -1.33 5.32 11.76
CA ASP A 254 -2.31 6.16 12.45
C ASP A 254 -3.63 5.42 12.61
N SER A 255 -4.13 4.79 11.54
CA SER A 255 -5.37 4.01 11.57
C SER A 255 -5.33 2.90 12.61
N VAL A 256 -4.22 2.16 12.70
CA VAL A 256 -4.04 1.11 13.70
C VAL A 256 -3.97 1.71 15.10
N LEU A 257 -3.20 2.78 15.31
CA LEU A 257 -3.05 3.42 16.61
C LEU A 257 -4.40 3.92 17.14
N PHE A 258 -5.18 4.64 16.33
CA PHE A 258 -6.50 5.13 16.71
C PHE A 258 -7.46 3.99 17.04
N SER A 259 -7.44 2.92 16.25
CA SER A 259 -8.31 1.75 16.47
C SER A 259 -7.97 1.04 17.79
N VAL A 260 -6.69 0.81 18.06
CA VAL A 260 -6.23 0.20 19.32
C VAL A 260 -6.57 1.08 20.52
N ILE A 261 -6.43 2.40 20.40
CA ILE A 261 -6.82 3.30 21.49
C ILE A 261 -8.33 3.23 21.76
N LYS A 262 -9.17 3.27 20.72
CA LYS A 262 -10.63 3.14 20.85
C LYS A 262 -11.00 1.84 21.56
N PHE A 263 -10.41 0.72 21.13
CA PHE A 263 -10.56 -0.56 21.79
C PHE A 263 -10.22 -0.52 23.28
N LEU A 264 -9.05 0.02 23.63
CA LEU A 264 -8.62 0.11 25.03
C LEU A 264 -9.53 1.02 25.87
N ALA A 265 -10.06 2.09 25.26
CA ALA A 265 -11.00 3.00 25.90
C ALA A 265 -12.37 2.34 26.13
N ALA A 266 -12.87 1.56 25.17
CA ALA A 266 -14.11 0.78 25.29
C ALA A 266 -14.10 -0.17 26.50
N ARG A 267 -12.91 -0.70 26.80
CA ARG A 267 -12.67 -1.64 27.91
C ARG A 267 -12.15 -0.96 29.17
N SER A 268 -12.40 0.35 29.33
CA SER A 268 -11.91 1.13 30.48
C SER A 268 -12.32 0.57 31.83
N THR A 269 -13.42 -0.18 31.90
CA THR A 269 -13.89 -0.85 33.12
C THR A 269 -12.98 -1.98 33.59
N GLU A 270 -12.17 -2.56 32.70
CA GLU A 270 -11.27 -3.67 33.00
C GLU A 270 -9.84 -3.20 33.34
N SER A 271 -9.46 -1.99 32.91
CA SER A 271 -8.17 -1.37 33.24
C SER A 271 -8.22 0.17 33.09
N PRO A 272 -8.72 0.88 34.11
CA PRO A 272 -8.97 2.33 34.06
C PRO A 272 -7.72 3.18 33.75
N ASP A 273 -6.55 2.73 34.22
CA ASP A 273 -5.27 3.43 33.99
C ASP A 273 -4.81 3.37 32.53
N VAL A 274 -5.09 2.25 31.84
CA VAL A 274 -4.73 2.05 30.44
C VAL A 274 -5.62 2.92 29.56
N ALA A 275 -6.93 2.92 29.81
CA ALA A 275 -7.87 3.80 29.11
C ALA A 275 -7.54 5.28 29.33
N THR A 276 -7.18 5.68 30.56
CA THR A 276 -6.79 7.07 30.86
C THR A 276 -5.52 7.50 30.11
N LYS A 277 -4.51 6.62 30.03
CA LYS A 277 -3.29 6.90 29.23
C LYS A 277 -3.60 6.98 27.74
N ALA A 278 -4.43 6.08 27.22
CA ALA A 278 -4.82 6.04 25.82
C ALA A 278 -5.62 7.30 25.41
N LEU A 279 -6.57 7.74 26.25
CA LEU A 279 -7.31 8.99 26.06
C LEU A 279 -6.40 10.23 26.13
N LYS A 280 -5.37 10.23 26.98
CA LYS A 280 -4.37 11.32 27.04
C LYS A 280 -3.52 11.40 25.78
N LEU A 281 -3.17 10.26 25.17
CA LEU A 281 -2.46 10.24 23.89
C LEU A 281 -3.31 10.86 22.77
N LEU A 282 -4.61 10.54 22.71
CA LEU A 282 -5.55 11.19 21.77
C LEU A 282 -5.67 12.71 22.02
N ALA A 283 -5.70 13.12 23.28
CA ALA A 283 -5.85 14.53 23.67
C ALA A 283 -4.56 15.35 23.44
N SER A 284 -3.38 14.75 23.56
CA SER A 284 -2.10 15.45 23.32
C SER A 284 -1.85 15.77 21.85
N ASP A 285 -2.45 14.98 20.95
CA ASP A 285 -2.33 15.16 19.50
C ASP A 285 -3.29 16.22 18.95
N SER A 286 -4.30 16.61 19.74
CA SER A 286 -5.32 17.61 19.41
C SER A 286 -4.96 19.03 19.83
N ASN A 287 -3.72 19.32 20.25
CA ASN A 287 -3.29 20.68 20.60
C ASN A 287 -3.10 21.55 19.32
N PRO A 288 -3.90 22.63 19.13
CA PRO A 288 -3.85 23.48 17.94
C PRO A 288 -2.66 24.46 17.91
N ASP A 289 -1.95 24.68 19.03
CA ASP A 289 -0.92 25.72 19.15
C ASP A 289 0.51 25.26 18.81
N LYS A 290 0.73 23.97 18.55
CA LYS A 290 1.99 23.49 17.96
C LYS A 290 1.93 23.69 16.44
N LYS A 291 2.34 24.88 15.98
CA LYS A 291 2.48 25.22 14.55
C LYS A 291 3.55 24.35 13.90
N HIS A 292 3.13 23.29 13.23
CA HIS A 292 3.95 22.63 12.23
C HIS A 292 3.14 22.56 10.92
N PHE A 293 3.68 23.26 9.93
CA PHE A 293 3.39 23.25 8.48
C PHE A 293 2.19 24.05 7.95
N GLU A 294 2.52 24.94 6.99
CA GLU A 294 1.63 25.81 6.24
C GLU A 294 0.92 25.04 5.11
N LYS A 295 -0.35 25.34 4.87
CA LYS A 295 -1.18 24.72 3.82
C LYS A 295 -0.65 25.04 2.42
N ASN A 296 -0.54 24.03 1.54
CA ASN A 296 -0.35 24.25 0.10
C ASN A 296 -1.49 23.57 -0.70
N GLU A 297 -2.16 24.34 -1.55
CA GLU A 297 -3.39 23.97 -2.29
C GLU A 297 -3.09 23.43 -3.71
N ARG A 298 -1.88 22.97 -3.99
CA ARG A 298 -1.47 22.44 -5.29
C ARG A 298 -0.84 21.09 -5.06
N GLY A 299 -1.38 20.05 -5.69
CA GLY A 299 -0.95 18.64 -5.56
C GLY A 299 0.45 18.32 -6.10
N GLU A 300 1.45 19.14 -5.77
CA GLU A 300 2.86 18.82 -5.85
C GLU A 300 3.37 18.45 -4.44
N HIS A 301 4.36 17.56 -4.40
CA HIS A 301 4.99 17.02 -3.18
C HIS A 301 5.11 18.03 -2.03
N PRO A 302 4.55 17.74 -0.85
CA PRO A 302 4.90 18.46 0.37
C PRO A 302 5.81 17.62 1.26
N GLU A 303 6.95 18.19 1.64
CA GLU A 303 7.58 17.90 2.92
C GLU A 303 6.60 18.30 4.05
N GLY A 304 6.40 17.43 5.04
CA GLY A 304 5.98 17.82 6.39
C GLY A 304 4.48 17.90 6.70
N ASP A 305 4.04 16.88 7.45
CA ASP A 305 3.08 16.89 8.56
C ASP A 305 1.55 17.00 8.31
N GLU A 306 0.83 16.22 9.12
CA GLU A 306 -0.23 15.30 8.76
C GLU A 306 -1.22 15.17 9.97
N ARG A 307 -2.54 15.36 9.81
CA ARG A 307 -3.61 15.16 10.82
C ARG A 307 -4.91 14.77 10.08
N LEU A 308 -5.82 13.84 10.43
CA LEU A 308 -6.20 13.02 11.60
C LEU A 308 -7.15 11.85 11.09
N ALA A 309 -8.10 11.32 11.88
CA ALA A 309 -8.43 9.90 12.26
C ALA A 309 -9.44 8.95 11.51
N TYR A 310 -9.51 7.63 11.91
CA TYR A 310 -10.66 6.66 11.73
C TYR A 310 -10.91 5.58 12.84
N TRP A 311 -11.90 4.68 12.60
CA TRP A 311 -12.95 4.07 13.45
C TRP A 311 -12.75 2.58 13.82
N CYS A 312 -13.36 2.16 14.95
CA CYS A 312 -13.37 0.81 15.52
C CYS A 312 -14.84 0.37 15.71
N ALA A 313 -15.21 -0.85 15.30
CA ALA A 313 -16.53 -1.39 15.58
C ALA A 313 -16.57 -1.96 17.02
N GLU A 314 -17.49 -1.46 17.86
CA GLU A 314 -17.76 -1.96 19.21
C GLU A 314 -19.14 -2.64 19.26
N ALA A 315 -19.21 -3.81 19.90
CA ALA A 315 -20.49 -4.41 20.27
C ALA A 315 -21.10 -3.62 21.44
N SER A 316 -22.15 -2.84 21.17
CA SER A 316 -22.83 -2.05 22.19
C SER A 316 -23.60 -2.95 23.15
N ALA A 317 -23.23 -2.91 24.43
CA ALA A 317 -24.02 -3.45 25.52
C ALA A 317 -25.27 -2.57 25.74
N MET A 318 -26.43 -3.01 25.25
CA MET A 318 -27.72 -2.42 25.59
C MET A 318 -28.15 -2.85 27.01
N LYS A 319 -28.32 -1.85 27.88
CA LYS A 319 -29.35 -1.89 28.93
C LYS A 319 -30.68 -1.48 28.33
#